data_AF-A0A7X8BZV0-F1
#
_entry.id   AF-A0A7X8BZV0-F1
#
_cell.length_a   1.000
_cell.length_b   1.000
_cell.length_c   1.000
_cell.angle_alpha   90.00
_cell.angle_beta   90.00
_cell.angle_gamma   90.00
#
_symmetry.space_group_name_H-M   'P 1'
#
loop_
_entity.id
_entity.type
_entity.pdbx_description
1 polymer ?
#
loop_
_entity_poly.entity_id
_entity_poly.type
_entity_poly.pdbx_seq_one_letter_code
_entity_poly.pdbx_strand_id
1 'polypeptide(L)'
;MKLNSLIIKNFRGYRDIKIPFNENLNLIIGRNDVGKSTILDALEIFFNNDKVKMEVSDLNIDAIKEGETEITIGATFILEGYNGPLF
;
A
#
# COMPACT_ATOMS: atom_id res chain seq x y z
N MET A 1 -18.00 5.18 0.34
CA MET A 1 -16.92 4.25 0.71
C MET A 1 -15.71 5.09 1.08
N LYS A 2 -15.07 4.81 2.22
CA LYS A 2 -13.90 5.56 2.71
C LYS A 2 -12.68 4.65 2.78
N LEU A 3 -11.53 5.11 2.30
CA LEU A 3 -10.27 4.38 2.43
C LEU A 3 -9.91 4.27 3.92
N ASN A 4 -9.67 3.05 4.39
CA ASN A 4 -9.36 2.77 5.79
C ASN A 4 -7.90 2.34 5.98
N SER A 5 -7.35 1.54 5.07
CA SER A 5 -5.95 1.16 5.14
C SER A 5 -5.37 0.80 3.78
N LEU A 6 -4.09 1.07 3.58
CA LEU A 6 -3.27 0.50 2.51
C LEU A 6 -2.45 -0.67 3.08
N ILE A 7 -2.34 -1.76 2.33
CA ILE A 7 -1.53 -2.94 2.64
C ILE A 7 -0.47 -3.03 1.55
N ILE A 8 0.79 -3.10 1.95
CA ILE A 8 1.92 -3.23 1.04
C ILE A 8 2.75 -4.43 1.49
N LYS A 9 2.99 -5.36 0.57
CA LYS A 9 3.89 -6.49 0.77
C LYS A 9 4.90 -6.55 -0.38
N ASN A 10 6.17 -6.69 -0.05
CA ASN A 10 7.29 -6.85 -0.97
C ASN A 10 7.47 -5.75 -2.02
N PHE A 11 7.04 -4.52 -1.72
CA PHE A 11 7.16 -3.40 -2.66
C PHE A 11 8.28 -2.45 -2.22
N ARG A 12 9.35 -2.41 -3.00
CA ARG A 12 10.57 -1.62 -2.79
C ARG A 12 11.10 -1.78 -1.36
N GLY A 13 11.17 -0.71 -0.57
CA GLY A 13 11.65 -0.76 0.81
C GLY A 13 10.70 -1.40 1.82
N TYR A 14 9.46 -1.72 1.44
CA TYR A 14 8.47 -2.30 2.36
C TYR A 14 8.38 -3.83 2.18
N ARG A 15 8.69 -4.57 3.27
CA ARG A 15 8.56 -6.03 3.31
C ARG A 15 7.12 -6.45 3.54
N ASP A 16 6.50 -5.96 4.61
CA ASP A 16 5.09 -6.18 4.96
C ASP A 16 4.63 -5.07 5.90
N ILE A 17 3.68 -4.25 5.45
CA ILE A 17 3.12 -3.16 6.25
C ILE A 17 1.65 -2.92 5.94
N LYS A 18 0.91 -2.55 6.99
CA LYS A 18 -0.44 -2.01 6.89
C LYS A 18 -0.45 -0.58 7.42
N ILE A 19 -0.86 0.36 6.57
CA ILE A 19 -0.88 1.79 6.84
C ILE A 19 -2.34 2.22 7.03
N PRO A 20 -2.79 2.59 8.24
CA PRO A 20 -4.14 3.10 8.47
C PRO A 20 -4.29 4.53 7.93
N PHE A 21 -5.49 4.87 7.46
CA PHE A 21 -5.87 6.22 7.05
C PHE A 21 -6.92 6.79 8.02
N ASN A 22 -6.73 8.05 8.39
CA ASN A 22 -7.73 8.87 9.06
C ASN A 22 -8.68 9.49 8.03
N GLU A 23 -9.95 9.68 8.40
CA GLU A 23 -10.96 10.26 7.52
C GLU A 23 -10.71 11.73 7.16
N ASN A 24 -9.99 12.47 8.01
CA ASN A 24 -9.82 13.90 7.88
C ASN A 24 -8.48 14.27 7.23
N LEU A 25 -7.38 14.01 7.93
CA LEU A 25 -6.04 14.40 7.50
C LEU A 25 -5.04 13.29 7.81
N ASN A 26 -4.25 12.94 6.80
CA ASN A 26 -3.13 12.02 6.90
C ASN A 26 -1.85 12.78 6.60
N LEU A 27 -0.83 12.58 7.44
CA LEU A 27 0.47 13.21 7.26
C LEU A 27 1.54 12.11 7.16
N ILE A 28 2.26 12.08 6.04
CA ILE A 28 3.38 11.16 5.81
C ILE A 28 4.68 11.95 6.03
N ILE A 29 5.38 11.67 7.13
CA ILE A 29 6.64 12.33 7.50
C ILE A 29 7.80 11.34 7.53
N GLY A 30 9.01 11.84 7.31
CA GLY A 30 10.23 11.04 7.32
C GLY A 30 11.33 11.66 6.50
N ARG A 31 12.55 11.13 6.63
CA ARG A 31 13.72 11.55 5.83
C ARG A 31 13.50 11.30 4.35
N ASN A 32 14.24 11.98 3.50
CA ASN A 32 14.22 11.69 2.06
C ASN A 32 14.65 10.23 1.82
N ASP A 33 14.10 9.66 0.75
CA ASP A 33 14.39 8.29 0.29
C ASP A 33 14.04 7.16 1.26
N VAL A 34 13.33 7.45 2.36
CA VAL A 34 12.86 6.42 3.31
C VAL A 34 11.63 5.64 2.81
N GLY A 35 11.13 5.94 1.61
CA GLY A 35 9.95 5.26 1.04
C GLY A 35 8.62 6.02 1.15
N LYS A 36 8.63 7.31 1.51
CA LYS A 36 7.38 8.12 1.56
C LYS A 36 6.65 8.13 0.21
N SER A 37 7.36 8.38 -0.89
CA SER A 37 6.77 8.38 -2.23
C SER A 37 6.26 7.00 -2.65
N THR A 38 6.90 5.93 -2.18
CA THR A 38 6.45 4.54 -2.43
C THR A 38 5.04 4.29 -1.89
N ILE A 39 4.63 4.92 -0.78
CA ILE A 39 3.25 4.82 -0.28
C ILE A 39 2.26 5.44 -1.29
N LEU A 40 2.61 6.60 -1.85
CA LEU A 40 1.78 7.30 -2.84
C LEU A 40 1.75 6.55 -4.18
N ASP A 41 2.88 6.01 -4.61
CA ASP A 41 2.98 5.19 -5.81
C ASP A 41 2.14 3.91 -5.69
N ALA A 42 2.12 3.28 -4.51
CA ALA A 42 1.28 2.12 -4.26
C ALA A 42 -0.22 2.46 -4.36
N LEU A 43 -0.64 3.63 -3.84
CA LEU A 43 -2.01 4.13 -4.03
C LEU A 43 -2.31 4.38 -5.51
N GLU A 44 -1.38 4.99 -6.25
CA GLU A 44 -1.54 5.27 -7.68
C GLU A 44 -1.65 3.98 -8.50
N ILE A 45 -0.82 2.98 -8.23
CA ILE A 45 -0.90 1.65 -8.86
C ILE A 45 -2.26 1.01 -8.57
N PHE A 46 -2.73 1.07 -7.32
CA PHE A 46 -3.98 0.43 -6.93
C PHE A 46 -5.21 1.11 -7.55
N PHE A 47 -5.27 2.44 -7.58
CA PHE A 47 -6.45 3.19 -8.02
C PHE A 47 -6.42 3.62 -9.50
N ASN A 48 -5.24 3.92 -10.05
CA ASN A 48 -5.05 4.68 -11.27
C ASN A 48 -4.04 4.01 -12.23
N ASN A 49 -4.10 2.68 -12.33
CA ASN A 49 -3.19 1.72 -12.99
C ASN A 49 -2.63 2.06 -14.41
N ASP A 50 -2.96 3.22 -14.97
CA ASP A 50 -2.55 3.70 -16.30
C ASP A 50 -1.21 4.49 -16.29
N LYS A 51 -0.81 5.10 -15.16
CA LYS A 51 0.38 5.98 -15.12
C LYS A 51 1.62 5.36 -14.50
N VAL A 52 1.45 4.50 -13.50
CA VAL A 52 2.55 3.82 -12.80
C VAL A 52 2.35 2.33 -12.97
N LYS A 53 3.32 1.66 -13.60
CA LYS A 53 3.32 0.21 -13.78
C LYS A 53 4.35 -0.39 -12.84
N MET A 54 4.00 -1.51 -12.22
CA MET A 54 4.95 -2.28 -11.41
C MET A 54 5.98 -2.94 -12.32
N GLU A 55 7.24 -2.87 -11.92
CA GLU A 55 8.36 -3.54 -12.59
C GLU A 55 8.97 -4.61 -11.68
N VAL A 56 9.71 -5.56 -12.25
CA VAL A 56 10.41 -6.60 -11.47
C VAL A 56 11.41 -5.98 -10.49
N SER A 57 12.01 -4.85 -10.85
CA SER A 57 12.90 -4.06 -10.00
C SER A 57 12.21 -3.42 -8.80
N ASP A 58 10.88 -3.35 -8.78
CA ASP A 58 10.13 -2.89 -7.61
C ASP A 58 9.98 -3.97 -6.52
N LEU A 59 10.35 -5.23 -6.79
CA LEU A 59 10.29 -6.28 -5.80
C LEU A 59 11.32 -6.03 -4.69
N ASN A 60 10.90 -6.14 -3.43
CA ASN A 60 11.75 -5.92 -2.27
C ASN A 60 12.99 -6.85 -2.31
N ILE A 61 14.17 -6.27 -2.04
CA ILE A 61 15.45 -6.99 -2.15
C ILE A 61 15.58 -8.18 -1.19
N ASP A 62 14.94 -8.13 -0.03
CA ASP A 62 15.00 -9.22 0.94
C ASP A 62 13.99 -10.31 0.55
N ALA A 63 12.82 -9.94 0.03
CA ALA A 63 11.87 -10.87 -0.58
C ALA A 63 12.51 -11.68 -1.74
N ILE A 64 13.31 -11.01 -2.59
CA ILE A 64 14.08 -11.68 -3.66
C ILE A 64 15.04 -12.72 -3.09
N LYS A 65 15.80 -12.37 -2.04
CA LYS A 65 16.76 -13.29 -1.41
C LYS A 65 16.07 -14.51 -0.81
N GLU A 66 14.84 -14.34 -0.35
CA GLU A 66 14.01 -15.41 0.22
C GLU A 66 13.24 -16.21 -0.85
N GLY A 67 13.42 -15.88 -2.13
CA GLY A 67 12.79 -16.60 -3.25
C GLY A 67 11.31 -16.24 -3.46
N GLU A 68 10.83 -15.16 -2.85
CA GLU A 68 9.49 -14.63 -3.11
C GLU A 68 9.47 -13.92 -4.47
N THR A 69 8.33 -13.99 -5.16
CA THR A 69 8.16 -13.48 -6.53
C THR A 69 6.95 -12.56 -6.67
N GLU A 70 6.23 -12.30 -5.57
CA GLU A 70 4.98 -11.56 -5.57
C GLU A 70 5.14 -10.22 -4.85
N ILE A 71 4.61 -9.17 -5.49
CA ILE A 71 4.33 -7.87 -4.87
C ILE A 71 2.82 -7.81 -4.62
N THR A 72 2.42 -7.44 -3.40
CA THR A 72 1.01 -7.27 -3.05
C THR A 72 0.75 -5.81 -2.67
N ILE A 73 -0.22 -5.20 -3.34
CA ILE A 73 -0.78 -3.90 -2.95
C ILE A 73 -2.29 -4.09 -2.78
N GLY A 74 -2.80 -3.78 -1.60
CA GLY A 74 -4.22 -3.92 -1.28
C GLY A 74 -4.75 -2.72 -0.50
N ALA A 75 -6.06 -2.51 -0.54
CA ALA A 75 -6.72 -1.48 0.25
C ALA A 75 -7.95 -2.04 0.96
N THR A 76 -8.21 -1.56 2.17
CA THR A 76 -9.48 -1.82 2.86
C THR A 76 -10.31 -0.55 2.90
N PHE A 77 -11.63 -0.71 2.83
CA PHE A 77 -12.57 0.40 2.81
C PHE A 77 -13.63 0.20 3.88
N ILE A 78 -14.02 1.29 4.53
CA ILE A 78 -15.20 1.32 5.37
C ILE A 78 -16.41 1.67 4.49
N LEU A 79 -17.47 0.85 4.61
CA LEU A 79 -18.76 1.09 3.99
C LEU A 79 -19.63 1.91 4.94
N GLU A 80 -19.96 3.13 4.56
CA GLU A 80 -20.92 3.94 5.31
C GLU A 80 -22.32 3.33 5.16
N GLY A 81 -23.04 3.18 6.28
CA GLY A 81 -24.40 2.64 6.29
C GLY A 81 -24.52 1.11 6.32
N TYR A 82 -23.42 0.37 6.46
CA TYR A 82 -23.49 -1.08 6.71
C TYR A 82 -23.93 -1.35 8.16
N ASN A 83 -25.14 -1.87 8.32
CA ASN A 83 -25.74 -2.27 9.60
C ASN A 83 -25.80 -3.81 9.78
N GLY A 84 -25.01 -4.55 8.99
CA GLY A 84 -25.02 -6.02 9.02
C GLY A 84 -24.25 -6.59 10.21
N PRO A 85 -24.40 -7.91 10.48
CA PRO A 85 -23.73 -8.54 11.60
C PRO A 85 -22.21 -8.45 11.44
N LEU A 86 -21.54 -8.03 12.51
CA LEU A 86 -20.13 -8.33 12.74
C LEU A 86 -20.10 -9.82 13.07
N PHE A 87 -19.72 -10.65 12.10
CA PHE A 87 -19.39 -12.04 12.38
C PHE A 87 -18.18 -12.10 13.32
#